data_AF-A0A3D0YT46-F1
#
_entry.id   AF-A0A3D0YT46-F1
#
_cell.length_a   1.000
_cell.length_b   1.000
_cell.length_c   1.000
_cell.angle_alpha   90.00
_cell.angle_beta   90.00
_cell.angle_gamma   90.00
#
_symmetry.space_group_name_H-M   'P 1'
#
loop_
_entity.id
_entity.type
_entity.pdbx_description
1 polymer ?
#
loop_
_entity_poly.entity_id
_entity_poly.type
_entity_poly.pdbx_seq_one_letter_code
_entity_poly.pdbx_strand_id
1 'polypeptide(L)'
;MEKIFKQLEDLKNVKPREDWVRANREVLLAQISSQGPVRESSFFGILNFIRMLVPAGFVNFLAKPFGVVTVAVLFVLGSGAFTVNASKSSIPGDILYSVKLTSEKVQVGLTVSENKKTALHVDFAEERINEIEQIAASTIDVTEKREKISIAADNFKDSLNSVQESFDKVKTTKAEKDVINRSIEVVKQVDQKVEAIALRLTNNESLKSDAAVVKSIDSAKAEIAETQVKAVEVIVDKYDKGEIELTSEELVETVEAKIKQVGDKITAVAERERTEVTSTDVETSTVITDSPESVNETVESSDSSSSETVVVAPADSESAQRLLDEASSLLNQGDLINALEKLKESSELARQYEEVIQQKIEELQSAVPTTDPVSDTSSEVTVEPETLPEDISVEPKAQSEL
;
A
#
# COMPACT_ATOMS: atom_id res chain seq x y z
N MET A 1 -43.16 27.37 -77.57
CA MET A 1 -42.11 26.90 -76.64
C MET A 1 -42.31 27.45 -75.21
N GLU A 2 -42.69 28.73 -75.03
CA GLU A 2 -42.90 29.32 -73.67
C GLU A 2 -43.90 28.57 -72.79
N LYS A 3 -44.99 28.02 -73.36
CA LYS A 3 -46.03 27.31 -72.60
C LYS A 3 -45.51 26.02 -71.93
N ILE A 4 -44.57 25.33 -72.57
CA ILE A 4 -43.95 24.11 -72.04
C ILE A 4 -42.96 24.46 -70.91
N PHE A 5 -42.23 25.55 -71.06
CA PHE A 5 -41.33 26.05 -70.01
C PHE A 5 -42.09 26.39 -68.73
N LYS A 6 -43.23 27.07 -68.86
CA LYS A 6 -44.09 27.40 -67.72
C LYS A 6 -44.70 26.16 -67.05
N GLN A 7 -45.07 25.15 -67.84
CA GLN A 7 -45.56 23.86 -67.32
C GLN A 7 -44.45 23.05 -66.60
N LEU A 8 -43.20 23.13 -67.06
CA LEU A 8 -42.06 22.50 -66.40
C LEU A 8 -41.64 23.21 -65.12
N GLU A 9 -41.84 24.53 -65.04
CA GLU A 9 -41.54 25.31 -63.84
C GLU A 9 -42.51 25.00 -62.70
N ASP A 10 -43.80 24.80 -63.00
CA ASP A 10 -44.81 24.34 -62.02
C ASP A 10 -44.52 22.94 -61.45
N LEU A 11 -43.83 22.08 -62.21
CA LEU A 11 -43.48 20.72 -61.79
C LEU A 11 -42.33 20.67 -60.76
N LYS A 12 -41.57 21.76 -60.57
CA LYS A 12 -40.48 21.80 -59.59
C LYS A 12 -40.95 21.65 -58.13
N ASN A 13 -42.21 21.96 -57.85
CA ASN A 13 -42.80 21.90 -56.51
C ASN A 13 -43.69 20.67 -56.28
N VAL A 14 -43.77 19.75 -57.25
CA VAL A 14 -44.58 18.54 -57.13
C VAL A 14 -43.75 17.45 -56.43
N LYS A 15 -44.09 17.15 -55.18
CA LYS A 15 -43.53 15.99 -54.48
C LYS A 15 -44.13 14.70 -55.04
N PRO A 16 -43.35 13.63 -55.20
CA PRO A 16 -43.88 12.32 -55.57
C PRO A 16 -44.96 11.88 -54.57
N ARG A 17 -45.98 11.16 -55.06
CA ARG A 17 -46.98 10.55 -54.17
C ARG A 17 -46.30 9.52 -53.26
N GLU A 18 -46.52 9.62 -51.96
CA GLU A 18 -45.90 8.78 -50.93
C GLU A 18 -46.06 7.27 -51.21
N ASP A 19 -47.22 6.86 -51.71
CA ASP A 19 -47.50 5.46 -52.03
C ASP A 19 -46.62 4.93 -53.18
N TRP A 20 -46.34 5.79 -54.16
CA TRP A 20 -45.47 5.46 -55.29
C TRP A 20 -44.00 5.36 -54.87
N VAL A 21 -43.57 6.22 -53.93
CA VAL A 21 -42.21 6.17 -53.36
C VAL A 21 -42.04 4.88 -52.56
N ARG A 22 -43.03 4.51 -51.75
CA ARG A 22 -42.98 3.29 -50.94
C ARG A 22 -42.90 2.04 -51.81
N ALA A 23 -43.79 1.92 -52.81
CA ALA A 23 -43.80 0.79 -53.74
C ALA A 23 -42.48 0.65 -54.51
N ASN A 24 -41.92 1.75 -55.02
CA ASN A 24 -40.64 1.70 -55.71
C ASN A 24 -39.46 1.41 -54.78
N ARG A 25 -39.49 1.91 -53.54
CA ARG A 25 -38.45 1.63 -52.55
C ARG A 25 -38.38 0.12 -52.25
N GLU A 26 -39.52 -0.53 -52.11
CA GLU A 26 -39.58 -1.98 -51.88
C GLU A 26 -39.03 -2.77 -53.06
N VAL A 27 -39.41 -2.40 -54.29
CA VAL A 27 -38.90 -3.04 -55.52
C VAL A 27 -37.39 -2.84 -55.68
N LEU A 28 -36.90 -1.61 -55.47
CA LEU A 28 -35.47 -1.31 -55.57
C LEU A 28 -34.67 -2.00 -54.47
N LEU A 29 -35.19 -2.07 -53.23
CA LEU A 29 -34.51 -2.80 -52.15
C LEU A 29 -34.48 -4.31 -52.40
N ALA A 30 -35.53 -4.89 -52.99
CA ALA A 30 -35.53 -6.30 -53.39
C ALA A 30 -34.52 -6.58 -54.52
N GLN A 31 -34.36 -5.64 -55.45
CA GLN A 31 -33.39 -5.77 -56.54
C GLN A 31 -31.95 -5.53 -56.06
N ILE A 32 -31.72 -4.58 -55.16
CA ILE A 32 -30.40 -4.32 -54.57
C ILE A 32 -29.99 -5.44 -53.60
N SER A 33 -30.93 -5.98 -52.81
CA SER A 33 -30.61 -7.08 -51.89
C SER A 33 -30.32 -8.39 -52.63
N SER A 34 -30.90 -8.59 -53.81
CA SER A 34 -30.61 -9.76 -54.66
C SER A 34 -29.36 -9.59 -55.53
N GLN A 35 -28.92 -8.35 -55.81
CA GLN A 35 -27.72 -8.06 -56.60
C GLN A 35 -26.51 -7.61 -55.76
N GLY A 36 -26.68 -7.40 -54.46
CA GLY A 36 -25.59 -7.12 -53.55
C GLY A 36 -24.69 -8.34 -53.41
N PRO A 37 -23.36 -8.21 -53.52
CA PRO A 37 -22.47 -9.35 -53.33
C PRO A 37 -22.75 -9.96 -51.96
N VAL A 38 -22.98 -11.27 -51.92
CA VAL A 38 -23.00 -12.02 -50.66
C VAL A 38 -21.71 -11.66 -49.95
N ARG A 39 -21.81 -10.99 -48.80
CA ARG A 39 -20.66 -10.62 -47.98
C ARG A 39 -20.07 -11.92 -47.45
N GLU A 40 -19.24 -12.57 -48.26
CA GLU A 40 -18.54 -13.77 -47.87
C GLU A 40 -17.73 -13.44 -46.61
N SER A 41 -17.90 -14.27 -45.60
CA SER A 41 -17.25 -14.14 -44.31
C SER A 41 -15.74 -13.96 -44.50
N SER A 42 -15.24 -12.82 -44.06
CA SER A 42 -13.87 -12.32 -44.23
C SER A 42 -12.78 -13.14 -43.51
N PHE A 43 -13.08 -14.36 -43.07
CA PHE A 43 -12.13 -15.30 -42.47
C PHE A 43 -11.08 -15.80 -43.49
N PHE A 44 -11.49 -16.02 -44.74
CA PHE A 44 -10.56 -16.47 -45.80
C PHE A 44 -9.57 -15.37 -46.23
N GLY A 45 -9.95 -14.10 -46.13
CA GLY A 45 -9.05 -12.97 -46.40
C GLY A 45 -7.93 -12.86 -45.36
N ILE A 46 -8.26 -13.08 -44.08
CA ILE A 46 -7.28 -13.08 -42.97
C ILE A 46 -6.30 -14.23 -43.11
N LEU A 47 -6.78 -15.44 -43.46
CA LEU A 47 -5.91 -16.61 -43.68
C LEU A 47 -4.94 -16.41 -44.86
N ASN A 48 -5.41 -15.81 -45.96
CA ASN A 48 -4.55 -15.49 -47.11
C ASN A 48 -3.53 -14.39 -46.78
N PHE A 49 -3.92 -13.41 -45.98
CA PHE A 49 -3.02 -12.36 -45.50
C PHE A 49 -1.91 -12.92 -44.58
N ILE A 50 -2.26 -13.81 -43.64
CA ILE A 50 -1.28 -14.47 -42.77
C ILE A 50 -0.32 -15.34 -43.59
N ARG A 51 -0.82 -16.07 -44.59
CA ARG A 51 0.01 -16.91 -45.48
C ARG A 51 0.99 -16.08 -46.33
N MET A 52 0.67 -14.81 -46.61
CA MET A 52 1.56 -13.89 -47.33
C MET A 52 2.67 -13.34 -46.42
N LEU A 53 2.40 -13.17 -45.12
CA LEU A 53 3.33 -12.59 -44.15
C LEU A 53 4.29 -13.62 -43.54
N VAL A 54 3.90 -14.90 -43.55
CA VAL A 54 4.64 -16.00 -42.94
C VAL A 54 5.41 -16.81 -44.00
N PRO A 55 6.76 -16.91 -43.91
CA PRO A 55 7.56 -17.67 -44.87
C PRO A 55 7.12 -19.14 -44.97
N ALA A 56 7.14 -19.71 -46.19
CA ALA A 56 6.71 -21.09 -46.43
C ALA A 56 7.46 -22.14 -45.58
N GLY A 57 8.72 -21.87 -45.23
CA GLY A 57 9.51 -22.71 -44.31
C GLY A 57 8.95 -22.77 -42.89
N PHE A 58 8.34 -21.68 -42.40
CA PHE A 58 7.72 -21.63 -41.08
C PHE A 58 6.41 -22.44 -41.06
N VAL A 59 5.60 -22.37 -42.12
CA VAL A 59 4.38 -23.19 -42.24
C VAL A 59 4.71 -24.69 -42.22
N ASN A 60 5.76 -25.11 -42.92
CA ASN A 60 6.24 -26.50 -42.89
C ASN A 60 6.85 -26.90 -41.53
N PHE A 61 7.38 -25.95 -40.78
CA PHE A 61 7.83 -26.17 -39.41
C PHE A 61 6.64 -26.39 -38.46
N LEU A 62 5.58 -25.56 -38.54
CA LEU A 62 4.36 -25.70 -37.73
C LEU A 62 3.50 -26.91 -38.11
N ALA A 63 3.62 -27.43 -39.34
CA ALA A 63 2.90 -28.64 -39.73
C ALA A 63 3.45 -29.92 -39.04
N LYS A 64 4.63 -29.85 -38.41
CA LYS A 64 5.21 -30.96 -37.66
C LYS A 64 4.82 -30.86 -36.17
N PRO A 65 4.54 -31.98 -35.49
CA PRO A 65 4.16 -31.97 -34.07
C PRO A 65 5.21 -31.28 -33.18
N PHE A 66 6.49 -31.46 -33.49
CA PHE A 66 7.58 -30.75 -32.80
C PHE A 66 7.49 -29.23 -32.94
N GLY A 67 7.17 -28.72 -34.14
CA GLY A 67 7.07 -27.28 -34.39
C GLY A 67 5.85 -26.65 -33.73
N VAL A 68 4.71 -27.36 -33.66
CA VAL A 68 3.54 -26.92 -32.88
C VAL A 68 3.91 -26.77 -31.40
N VAL A 69 4.60 -27.76 -30.82
CA VAL A 69 5.03 -27.71 -29.43
C VAL A 69 6.04 -26.59 -29.21
N THR A 70 7.02 -26.41 -30.11
CA THR A 70 7.99 -25.31 -30.00
C THR A 70 7.32 -23.94 -30.08
N VAL A 71 6.38 -23.73 -31.00
CA VAL A 71 5.65 -22.45 -31.11
C VAL A 71 4.71 -22.25 -29.94
N ALA A 72 4.05 -23.29 -29.43
CA ALA A 72 3.23 -23.20 -28.22
C ALA A 72 4.08 -22.81 -27.00
N VAL A 73 5.26 -23.42 -26.83
CA VAL A 73 6.22 -23.06 -25.78
C VAL A 73 6.73 -21.64 -25.97
N LEU A 74 7.14 -21.25 -27.18
CA LEU A 74 7.57 -19.88 -27.48
C LEU A 74 6.43 -18.86 -27.37
N PHE A 75 5.19 -19.26 -27.59
CA PHE A 75 4.03 -18.40 -27.40
C PHE A 75 3.75 -18.21 -25.92
N VAL A 76 3.78 -19.28 -25.11
CA VAL A 76 3.66 -19.18 -23.64
C VAL A 76 4.80 -18.36 -23.04
N LEU A 77 6.04 -18.58 -23.47
CA LEU A 77 7.22 -17.83 -23.01
C LEU A 77 7.25 -16.40 -23.56
N GLY A 78 6.82 -16.21 -24.81
CA GLY A 78 6.87 -14.94 -25.54
C GLY A 78 5.70 -14.01 -25.22
N SER A 79 4.49 -14.54 -25.02
CA SER A 79 3.37 -13.78 -24.46
C SER A 79 3.66 -13.37 -23.02
N GLY A 80 4.34 -14.25 -22.26
CA GLY A 80 4.85 -13.96 -20.93
C GLY A 80 5.80 -12.76 -20.89
N ALA A 81 6.70 -12.61 -21.86
CA ALA A 81 7.64 -11.48 -21.89
C ALA A 81 6.95 -10.11 -22.00
N PHE A 82 5.85 -10.01 -22.77
CA PHE A 82 5.08 -8.77 -22.88
C PHE A 82 4.22 -8.50 -21.63
N THR A 83 3.62 -9.53 -21.03
CA THR A 83 2.80 -9.38 -19.81
C THR A 83 3.66 -9.13 -18.57
N VAL A 84 4.85 -9.73 -18.46
CA VAL A 84 5.79 -9.51 -17.34
C VAL A 84 6.33 -8.09 -17.33
N ASN A 85 6.65 -7.52 -18.50
CA ASN A 85 7.11 -6.13 -18.52
C ASN A 85 5.99 -5.14 -18.17
N ALA A 86 4.75 -5.42 -18.59
CA ALA A 86 3.59 -4.63 -18.22
C ALA A 86 3.22 -4.79 -16.72
N SER A 87 3.47 -5.95 -16.12
CA SER A 87 3.20 -6.18 -14.69
C SER A 87 4.21 -5.48 -13.77
N LYS A 88 5.37 -5.02 -14.26
CA LYS A 88 6.34 -4.33 -13.39
C LYS A 88 5.77 -3.06 -12.79
N SER A 89 4.99 -2.30 -13.55
CA SER A 89 4.39 -1.05 -13.08
C SER A 89 3.04 -1.23 -12.39
N SER A 90 2.60 -2.47 -12.14
CA SER A 90 1.33 -2.71 -11.46
C SER A 90 1.47 -2.55 -9.95
N ILE A 91 0.47 -1.94 -9.31
CA ILE A 91 0.34 -1.77 -7.86
C ILE A 91 -0.70 -2.77 -7.30
N PRO A 92 -0.76 -2.99 -5.97
CA PRO A 92 -1.84 -3.76 -5.36
C PRO A 92 -3.23 -3.38 -5.88
N GLY A 93 -4.03 -4.39 -6.23
CA GLY A 93 -5.35 -4.23 -6.83
C GLY A 93 -5.37 -4.22 -8.36
N ASP A 94 -4.23 -4.02 -9.03
CA ASP A 94 -4.15 -4.15 -10.48
C ASP A 94 -4.24 -5.61 -10.93
N ILE A 95 -4.86 -5.86 -12.09
CA ILE A 95 -5.04 -7.20 -12.68
C ILE A 95 -3.71 -7.96 -12.81
N LEU A 96 -2.62 -7.24 -13.12
CA LEU A 96 -1.30 -7.83 -13.34
C LEU A 96 -0.44 -7.92 -12.07
N TYR A 97 -0.93 -7.46 -10.92
CA TYR A 97 -0.14 -7.48 -9.68
C TYR A 97 0.17 -8.90 -9.21
N SER A 98 -0.79 -9.83 -9.30
CA SER A 98 -0.53 -11.24 -8.99
C SER A 98 0.53 -11.86 -9.93
N VAL A 99 0.58 -11.39 -11.18
CA VAL A 99 1.61 -11.81 -12.15
C VAL A 99 2.97 -11.25 -11.75
N LYS A 100 3.04 -9.99 -11.29
CA LYS A 100 4.25 -9.37 -10.72
C LYS A 100 4.81 -10.22 -9.58
N LEU A 101 4.02 -10.47 -8.54
CA LEU A 101 4.43 -11.28 -7.38
C LEU A 101 4.85 -12.70 -7.75
N THR A 102 4.16 -13.33 -8.71
CA THR A 102 4.52 -14.68 -9.19
C THR A 102 5.86 -14.65 -9.94
N SER A 103 6.08 -13.63 -10.78
CA SER A 103 7.34 -13.45 -11.49
C SER A 103 8.52 -13.23 -10.54
N GLU A 104 8.32 -12.43 -9.49
CA GLU A 104 9.31 -12.19 -8.42
C GLU A 104 9.66 -13.51 -7.70
N LYS A 105 8.67 -14.32 -7.32
CA LYS A 105 8.89 -15.65 -6.71
C LYS A 105 9.64 -16.62 -7.63
N VAL A 106 9.31 -16.64 -8.92
CA VAL A 106 10.03 -17.45 -9.91
C VAL A 106 11.48 -16.97 -10.05
N GLN A 107 11.71 -15.66 -10.04
CA GLN A 107 13.06 -15.08 -10.11
C GLN A 107 13.91 -15.51 -8.91
N VAL A 108 13.35 -15.52 -7.70
CA VAL A 108 14.04 -16.05 -6.51
C VAL A 108 14.29 -17.55 -6.63
N GLY A 109 13.27 -18.32 -7.05
CA GLY A 109 13.36 -19.77 -7.19
C GLY A 109 14.39 -20.25 -8.22
N LEU A 110 14.63 -19.46 -9.27
CA LEU A 110 15.66 -19.74 -10.30
C LEU A 110 17.04 -19.18 -9.94
N THR A 111 17.15 -18.35 -8.90
CA THR A 111 18.42 -17.77 -8.46
C THR A 111 19.16 -18.76 -7.57
N VAL A 112 20.35 -19.21 -7.98
CA VAL A 112 21.12 -20.22 -7.24
C VAL A 112 21.91 -19.63 -6.06
N SER A 113 22.44 -18.42 -6.21
CA SER A 113 23.28 -17.78 -5.20
C SER A 113 22.43 -17.17 -4.09
N GLU A 114 22.66 -17.59 -2.84
CA GLU A 114 21.95 -17.02 -1.67
C GLU A 114 22.15 -15.49 -1.59
N ASN A 115 23.37 -14.99 -1.78
CA ASN A 115 23.65 -13.54 -1.79
C ASN A 115 22.82 -12.80 -2.86
N LYS A 116 22.60 -13.42 -4.03
CA LYS A 116 21.74 -12.83 -5.06
C LYS A 116 20.26 -12.90 -4.67
N LYS A 117 19.81 -13.94 -3.97
CA LYS A 117 18.44 -14.00 -3.43
C LYS A 117 18.21 -12.90 -2.40
N THR A 118 19.16 -12.69 -1.48
CA THR A 118 19.09 -11.59 -0.50
C THR A 118 18.97 -10.24 -1.20
N ALA A 119 19.81 -9.98 -2.21
CA ALA A 119 19.72 -8.76 -3.00
C ALA A 119 18.35 -8.59 -3.67
N LEU A 120 17.79 -9.65 -4.26
CA LEU A 120 16.45 -9.62 -4.86
C LEU A 120 15.35 -9.30 -3.84
N HIS A 121 15.40 -9.88 -2.65
CA HIS A 121 14.41 -9.58 -1.61
C HIS A 121 14.46 -8.11 -1.18
N VAL A 122 15.66 -7.51 -1.08
CA VAL A 122 15.76 -6.06 -0.82
C VAL A 122 15.25 -5.24 -2.00
N ASP A 123 15.53 -5.65 -3.23
CA ASP A 123 14.99 -4.97 -4.42
C ASP A 123 13.45 -5.03 -4.46
N PHE A 124 12.85 -6.14 -4.04
CA PHE A 124 11.39 -6.24 -3.94
C PHE A 124 10.84 -5.41 -2.78
N ALA A 125 11.54 -5.36 -1.63
CA ALA A 125 11.18 -4.45 -0.55
C ALA A 125 11.19 -2.99 -1.03
N GLU A 126 12.23 -2.57 -1.75
CA GLU A 126 12.32 -1.24 -2.36
C GLU A 126 11.13 -0.99 -3.32
N GLU A 127 10.74 -1.99 -4.10
CA GLU A 127 9.61 -1.89 -5.02
C GLU A 127 8.26 -1.75 -4.28
N ARG A 128 8.07 -2.44 -3.16
CA ARG A 128 6.87 -2.27 -2.32
C ARG A 128 6.77 -0.85 -1.77
N ILE A 129 7.90 -0.21 -1.44
CA ILE A 129 7.90 1.20 -1.02
C ILE A 129 7.56 2.13 -2.18
N ASN A 130 8.06 1.85 -3.40
CA ASN A 130 7.65 2.60 -4.60
C ASN A 130 6.13 2.52 -4.81
N GLU A 131 5.54 1.34 -4.61
CA GLU A 131 4.09 1.14 -4.72
C GLU A 131 3.33 1.91 -3.63
N ILE A 132 3.77 1.87 -2.38
CA ILE A 132 3.19 2.62 -1.26
C ILE A 132 3.17 4.12 -1.58
N GLU A 133 4.30 4.67 -2.03
CA GLU A 133 4.41 6.09 -2.38
C GLU A 133 3.48 6.45 -3.56
N GLN A 134 3.42 5.59 -4.57
CA GLN A 134 2.53 5.78 -5.72
C GLN A 134 1.05 5.75 -5.31
N ILE A 135 0.67 4.82 -4.44
CA ILE A 135 -0.70 4.71 -3.91
C ILE A 135 -1.02 5.93 -3.03
N ALA A 136 -0.09 6.35 -2.17
CA ALA A 136 -0.27 7.51 -1.30
C ALA A 136 -0.49 8.80 -2.09
N ALA A 137 0.26 8.99 -3.18
CA ALA A 137 0.12 10.13 -4.09
C ALA A 137 -1.11 10.05 -5.02
N SER A 138 -1.77 8.89 -5.11
CA SER A 138 -2.93 8.71 -5.98
C SER A 138 -4.21 9.35 -5.40
N THR A 139 -5.15 9.65 -6.30
CA THR A 139 -6.45 10.27 -5.98
C THR A 139 -7.59 9.25 -5.78
N ILE A 140 -7.24 7.99 -5.47
CA ILE A 140 -8.24 6.94 -5.19
C ILE A 140 -8.91 7.16 -3.83
N ASP A 141 -9.99 6.42 -3.58
CA ASP A 141 -10.70 6.47 -2.30
C ASP A 141 -9.77 6.16 -1.11
N VAL A 142 -10.02 6.80 0.04
CA VAL A 142 -9.18 6.64 1.24
C VAL A 142 -9.20 5.19 1.75
N THR A 143 -10.33 4.50 1.63
CA THR A 143 -10.46 3.09 2.05
C THR A 143 -9.63 2.19 1.15
N GLU A 144 -9.76 2.37 -0.17
CA GLU A 144 -8.97 1.64 -1.16
C GLU A 144 -7.47 1.93 -1.01
N LYS A 145 -7.10 3.18 -0.71
CA LYS A 145 -5.72 3.59 -0.42
C LYS A 145 -5.14 2.85 0.79
N ARG A 146 -5.88 2.82 1.91
CA ARG A 146 -5.46 2.11 3.14
C ARG A 146 -5.24 0.62 2.88
N GLU A 147 -6.18 -0.04 2.20
CA GLU A 147 -6.09 -1.46 1.87
C GLU A 147 -4.87 -1.76 1.00
N LYS A 148 -4.68 -1.01 -0.09
CA LYS A 148 -3.54 -1.22 -1.00
C LYS A 148 -2.19 -0.96 -0.34
N ILE A 149 -2.09 0.07 0.50
CA ILE A 149 -0.88 0.36 1.28
C ILE A 149 -0.61 -0.76 2.27
N SER A 150 -1.62 -1.26 2.99
CA SER A 150 -1.47 -2.40 3.89
C SER A 150 -0.92 -3.61 3.15
N ILE A 151 -1.49 -3.96 1.99
CA ILE A 151 -1.01 -5.09 1.17
C ILE A 151 0.46 -4.89 0.76
N ALA A 152 0.84 -3.68 0.33
CA ALA A 152 2.22 -3.41 -0.03
C ALA A 152 3.17 -3.47 1.19
N ALA A 153 2.73 -2.97 2.35
CA ALA A 153 3.48 -3.03 3.61
C ALA A 153 3.67 -4.47 4.11
N ASP A 154 2.66 -5.34 3.96
CA ASP A 154 2.76 -6.76 4.31
C ASP A 154 3.77 -7.48 3.39
N ASN A 155 3.71 -7.24 2.08
CA ASN A 155 4.68 -7.81 1.15
C ASN A 155 6.10 -7.24 1.37
N PHE A 156 6.21 -5.99 1.83
CA PHE A 156 7.48 -5.38 2.23
C PHE A 156 8.07 -6.13 3.43
N LYS A 157 7.24 -6.37 4.45
CA LYS A 157 7.59 -7.16 5.63
C LYS A 157 8.05 -8.56 5.27
N ASP A 158 7.32 -9.27 4.41
CA ASP A 158 7.70 -10.60 3.93
C ASP A 158 9.06 -10.61 3.23
N SER A 159 9.36 -9.54 2.48
CA SER A 159 10.64 -9.38 1.79
C SER A 159 11.78 -9.17 2.80
N LEU A 160 11.59 -8.35 3.84
CA LEU A 160 12.57 -8.15 4.90
C LEU A 160 12.75 -9.38 5.79
N ASN A 161 11.69 -10.13 6.09
CA ASN A 161 11.79 -11.43 6.77
C ASN A 161 12.72 -12.39 6.01
N SER A 162 12.57 -12.46 4.68
CA SER A 162 13.43 -13.29 3.83
C SER A 162 14.91 -12.83 3.84
N VAL A 163 15.14 -11.53 3.95
CA VAL A 163 16.48 -10.93 4.12
C VAL A 163 17.07 -11.33 5.48
N GLN A 164 16.29 -11.20 6.54
CA GLN A 164 16.70 -11.56 7.91
C GLN A 164 17.01 -13.05 8.05
N GLU A 165 16.23 -13.93 7.43
CA GLU A 165 16.54 -15.37 7.36
C GLU A 165 17.87 -15.61 6.63
N SER A 166 18.13 -14.84 5.57
CA SER A 166 19.40 -14.92 4.85
C SER A 166 20.57 -14.45 5.71
N PHE A 167 20.37 -13.44 6.56
CA PHE A 167 21.36 -13.00 7.56
C PHE A 167 21.66 -14.10 8.59
N ASP A 168 20.64 -14.80 9.10
CA ASP A 168 20.85 -15.94 10.01
C ASP A 168 21.65 -17.07 9.35
N LYS A 169 21.38 -17.35 8.07
CA LYS A 169 22.20 -18.29 7.29
C LYS A 169 23.64 -17.82 7.20
N VAL A 170 23.89 -16.54 6.91
CA VAL A 170 25.27 -16.00 6.85
C VAL A 170 25.95 -16.14 8.21
N LYS A 171 25.29 -15.76 9.31
CA LYS A 171 25.80 -15.89 10.70
C LYS A 171 26.26 -17.32 11.02
N THR A 172 25.45 -18.31 10.65
CA THR A 172 25.69 -19.72 10.99
C THR A 172 26.56 -20.47 9.96
N THR A 173 26.71 -19.94 8.74
CA THR A 173 27.49 -20.56 7.68
C THR A 173 28.97 -20.61 8.05
N LYS A 174 29.56 -21.81 7.90
CA LYS A 174 31.01 -22.03 7.96
C LYS A 174 31.53 -22.19 6.54
N ALA A 175 32.29 -21.20 6.07
CA ALA A 175 32.88 -21.18 4.75
C ALA A 175 34.27 -20.53 4.80
N GLU A 176 34.97 -20.52 3.67
CA GLU A 176 36.22 -19.78 3.54
C GLU A 176 35.99 -18.27 3.71
N LYS A 177 37.00 -17.55 4.21
CA LYS A 177 36.92 -16.10 4.49
C LYS A 177 36.42 -15.29 3.30
N ASP A 178 36.88 -15.61 2.09
CA ASP A 178 36.46 -14.90 0.87
C ASP A 178 34.95 -15.03 0.60
N VAL A 179 34.38 -16.20 0.88
CA VAL A 179 32.94 -16.44 0.72
C VAL A 179 32.16 -15.66 1.77
N ILE A 180 32.63 -15.66 3.01
CA ILE A 180 31.99 -14.92 4.12
C ILE A 180 32.08 -13.41 3.86
N ASN A 181 33.25 -12.90 3.46
CA ASN A 181 33.44 -11.49 3.11
C ASN A 181 32.49 -11.03 2.00
N ARG A 182 32.27 -11.87 0.97
CA ARG A 182 31.29 -11.56 -0.09
C ARG A 182 29.86 -11.51 0.44
N SER A 183 29.52 -12.34 1.41
CA SER A 183 28.21 -12.31 2.06
C SER A 183 28.04 -11.10 2.96
N ILE A 184 29.09 -10.72 3.72
CA ILE A 184 29.11 -9.48 4.51
C ILE A 184 28.98 -8.25 3.63
N GLU A 185 29.61 -8.21 2.46
CA GLU A 185 29.44 -7.11 1.52
C GLU A 185 27.97 -6.96 1.08
N VAL A 186 27.28 -8.09 0.85
CA VAL A 186 25.84 -8.05 0.58
C VAL A 186 25.05 -7.57 1.80
N VAL A 187 25.38 -8.02 3.02
CA VAL A 187 24.75 -7.53 4.26
C VAL A 187 24.89 -6.01 4.39
N LYS A 188 26.08 -5.46 4.12
CA LYS A 188 26.33 -4.00 4.14
C LYS A 188 25.51 -3.26 3.08
N GLN A 189 25.45 -3.77 1.85
CA GLN A 189 24.64 -3.18 0.78
C GLN A 189 23.15 -3.20 1.11
N VAL A 190 22.68 -4.28 1.74
CA VAL A 190 21.31 -4.37 2.24
C VAL A 190 21.06 -3.31 3.31
N ASP A 191 21.93 -3.20 4.33
CA ASP A 191 21.76 -2.22 5.41
C ASP A 191 21.67 -0.79 4.85
N GLN A 192 22.52 -0.45 3.88
CA GLN A 192 22.48 0.85 3.18
C GLN A 192 21.18 1.08 2.42
N LYS A 193 20.68 0.08 1.69
CA LYS A 193 19.41 0.19 0.95
C LYS A 193 18.22 0.34 1.90
N VAL A 194 18.21 -0.45 2.98
CA VAL A 194 17.17 -0.40 4.00
C VAL A 194 17.18 0.94 4.74
N GLU A 195 18.35 1.53 4.98
CA GLU A 195 18.48 2.90 5.50
C GLU A 195 17.87 3.92 4.53
N ALA A 196 18.21 3.83 3.24
CA ALA A 196 17.66 4.73 2.22
C ALA A 196 16.13 4.63 2.15
N ILE A 197 15.58 3.42 2.30
CA ILE A 197 14.14 3.18 2.40
C ILE A 197 13.56 3.85 3.66
N ALA A 198 14.19 3.71 4.82
CA ALA A 198 13.73 4.33 6.07
C ALA A 198 13.62 5.85 5.93
N LEU A 199 14.62 6.48 5.31
CA LEU A 199 14.62 7.92 5.03
C LEU A 199 13.47 8.35 4.12
N ARG A 200 13.17 7.55 3.08
CA ARG A 200 12.03 7.82 2.18
C ARG A 200 10.70 7.77 2.92
N LEU A 201 10.50 6.76 3.78
CA LEU A 201 9.28 6.62 4.58
C LEU A 201 9.10 7.77 5.58
N THR A 202 10.18 8.24 6.20
CA THR A 202 10.14 9.34 7.17
C THR A 202 9.88 10.70 6.50
N ASN A 203 10.45 10.92 5.32
CA ASN A 203 10.38 12.22 4.63
C ASN A 203 9.14 12.38 3.73
N ASN A 204 8.34 11.32 3.53
CA ASN A 204 7.18 11.40 2.66
C ASN A 204 5.94 11.91 3.41
N GLU A 205 5.60 13.18 3.20
CA GLU A 205 4.44 13.82 3.81
C GLU A 205 3.10 13.18 3.42
N SER A 206 2.99 12.56 2.24
CA SER A 206 1.76 11.89 1.80
C SER A 206 1.43 10.64 2.63
N LEU A 207 2.42 10.13 3.38
CA LEU A 207 2.25 8.97 4.26
C LEU A 207 1.81 9.34 5.68
N LYS A 208 1.83 10.63 6.04
CA LYS A 208 1.55 11.11 7.41
C LYS A 208 0.10 11.50 7.65
N SER A 209 -0.71 11.59 6.60
CA SER A 209 -2.05 12.20 6.68
C SER A 209 -3.14 11.28 7.21
N ASP A 210 -2.93 9.96 7.20
CA ASP A 210 -3.96 8.97 7.54
C ASP A 210 -3.46 8.00 8.62
N ALA A 211 -4.18 7.89 9.74
CA ALA A 211 -3.73 7.11 10.89
C ALA A 211 -3.51 5.62 10.59
N ALA A 212 -4.37 5.01 9.75
CA ALA A 212 -4.23 3.60 9.38
C ALA A 212 -3.04 3.37 8.43
N VAL A 213 -2.78 4.32 7.53
CA VAL A 213 -1.55 4.35 6.73
C VAL A 213 -0.34 4.47 7.65
N VAL A 214 -0.34 5.43 8.59
CA VAL A 214 0.78 5.65 9.51
C VAL A 214 1.11 4.39 10.31
N LYS A 215 0.11 3.68 10.84
CA LYS A 215 0.28 2.37 11.50
C LYS A 215 1.03 1.35 10.61
N SER A 216 0.65 1.26 9.34
CA SER A 216 1.28 0.34 8.39
C SER A 216 2.74 0.74 8.10
N ILE A 217 3.01 2.04 8.01
CA ILE A 217 4.35 2.59 7.78
C ILE A 217 5.24 2.42 9.01
N ASP A 218 4.71 2.60 10.21
CA ASP A 218 5.46 2.44 11.45
C ASP A 218 5.83 0.97 11.68
N SER A 219 4.91 0.04 11.38
CA SER A 219 5.25 -1.39 11.33
C SER A 219 6.37 -1.69 10.33
N ALA A 220 6.35 -1.07 9.14
CA ALA A 220 7.44 -1.20 8.17
C ALA A 220 8.77 -0.60 8.69
N LYS A 221 8.75 0.53 9.39
CA LYS A 221 9.95 1.15 10.01
C LYS A 221 10.54 0.31 11.14
N ALA A 222 9.69 -0.41 11.88
CA ALA A 222 10.11 -1.36 12.91
C ALA A 222 10.83 -2.56 12.26
N GLU A 223 10.27 -3.12 11.19
CA GLU A 223 10.88 -4.22 10.43
C GLU A 223 12.24 -3.83 9.81
N ILE A 224 12.35 -2.58 9.33
CA ILE A 224 13.62 -1.99 8.90
C ILE A 224 14.61 -1.97 10.07
N ALA A 225 14.20 -1.47 11.25
CA ALA A 225 15.08 -1.39 12.42
C ALA A 225 15.64 -2.78 12.78
N GLU A 226 14.76 -3.78 12.85
CA GLU A 226 15.12 -5.16 13.17
C GLU A 226 16.11 -5.73 12.15
N THR A 227 15.84 -5.54 10.85
CA THR A 227 16.74 -5.97 9.77
C THR A 227 18.13 -5.35 9.91
N GLN A 228 18.20 -4.08 10.27
CA GLN A 228 19.46 -3.35 10.40
C GLN A 228 20.25 -3.76 11.66
N VAL A 229 19.58 -3.93 12.80
CA VAL A 229 20.21 -4.49 14.02
C VAL A 229 20.77 -5.89 13.72
N LYS A 230 20.01 -6.70 12.98
CA LYS A 230 20.45 -8.04 12.56
C LYS A 230 21.64 -8.01 11.61
N ALA A 231 21.70 -7.03 10.70
CA ALA A 231 22.86 -6.83 9.83
C ALA A 231 24.15 -6.60 10.65
N VAL A 232 24.08 -5.69 11.63
CA VAL A 232 25.20 -5.41 12.55
C VAL A 232 25.54 -6.65 13.37
N GLU A 233 24.55 -7.39 13.84
CA GLU A 233 24.74 -8.65 14.58
C GLU A 233 25.55 -9.68 13.79
N VAL A 234 25.24 -9.87 12.51
CA VAL A 234 26.00 -10.78 11.64
C VAL A 234 27.44 -10.32 11.46
N ILE A 235 27.65 -9.02 11.25
CA ILE A 235 29.00 -8.47 11.01
C ILE A 235 29.86 -8.64 12.28
N VAL A 236 29.34 -8.26 13.45
CA VAL A 236 30.05 -8.37 14.74
C VAL A 236 30.36 -9.84 15.07
N ASP A 237 29.39 -10.76 14.90
CA ASP A 237 29.58 -12.19 15.16
C ASP A 237 30.68 -12.81 14.27
N LYS A 238 30.71 -12.44 12.99
CA LYS A 238 31.74 -12.92 12.06
C LYS A 238 33.11 -12.30 12.33
N TYR A 239 33.15 -11.04 12.77
CA TYR A 239 34.38 -10.37 13.15
C TYR A 239 35.01 -11.00 14.40
N ASP A 240 34.21 -11.21 15.46
CA ASP A 240 34.66 -11.80 16.72
C ASP A 240 35.27 -13.21 16.51
N LYS A 241 34.68 -13.99 15.61
CA LYS A 241 35.20 -15.32 15.23
C LYS A 241 36.45 -15.28 14.34
N GLY A 242 36.91 -14.09 13.93
CA GLY A 242 38.04 -13.92 13.01
C GLY A 242 37.77 -14.45 11.60
N GLU A 243 36.49 -14.56 11.22
CA GLU A 243 36.03 -15.11 9.94
C GLU A 243 36.02 -14.05 8.82
N ILE A 244 36.16 -12.77 9.17
CA ILE A 244 36.20 -11.65 8.22
C ILE A 244 37.39 -10.73 8.46
N GLU A 245 37.77 -10.00 7.43
CA GLU A 245 38.82 -8.98 7.48
C GLU A 245 38.15 -7.61 7.43
N LEU A 246 37.80 -7.08 8.61
CA LEU A 246 37.29 -5.73 8.79
C LEU A 246 38.19 -5.00 9.79
N THR A 247 38.29 -3.67 9.68
CA THR A 247 39.00 -2.90 10.71
C THR A 247 38.11 -2.71 11.93
N SER A 248 38.69 -2.68 13.14
CA SER A 248 37.94 -2.37 14.37
C SER A 248 37.26 -1.00 14.29
N GLU A 249 37.86 -0.04 13.60
CA GLU A 249 37.34 1.32 13.43
C GLU A 249 36.05 1.33 12.60
N GLU A 250 36.04 0.66 11.45
CA GLU A 250 34.81 0.51 10.63
C GLU A 250 33.68 -0.18 11.40
N LEU A 251 34.02 -1.15 12.26
CA LEU A 251 33.03 -1.86 13.06
C LEU A 251 32.44 -0.97 14.15
N VAL A 252 33.27 -0.18 14.83
CA VAL A 252 32.80 0.80 15.82
C VAL A 252 31.90 1.84 15.16
N GLU A 253 32.30 2.39 14.01
CA GLU A 253 31.49 3.35 13.25
C GLU A 253 30.14 2.77 12.87
N THR A 254 30.11 1.50 12.42
CA THR A 254 28.87 0.80 12.05
C THR A 254 27.93 0.64 13.25
N VAL A 255 28.45 0.22 14.41
CA VAL A 255 27.65 0.03 15.63
C VAL A 255 27.18 1.39 16.18
N GLU A 256 28.05 2.40 16.20
CA GLU A 256 27.74 3.76 16.66
C GLU A 256 26.62 4.38 15.82
N ALA A 257 26.72 4.28 14.48
CA ALA A 257 25.68 4.75 13.57
C ALA A 257 24.34 4.06 13.86
N LYS A 258 24.35 2.76 14.17
CA LYS A 258 23.13 2.01 14.50
C LYS A 258 22.55 2.40 15.86
N ILE A 259 23.38 2.60 16.88
CA ILE A 259 22.97 3.11 18.19
C ILE A 259 22.26 4.47 18.03
N LYS A 260 22.87 5.39 17.26
CA LYS A 260 22.27 6.69 17.00
C LYS A 260 20.91 6.56 16.32
N GLN A 261 20.81 5.71 15.30
CA GLN A 261 19.57 5.52 14.56
C GLN A 261 18.45 4.95 15.43
N VAL A 262 18.74 3.99 16.32
CA VAL A 262 17.75 3.48 17.29
C VAL A 262 17.37 4.57 18.29
N GLY A 263 18.30 5.43 18.71
CA GLY A 263 18.03 6.56 19.59
C GLY A 263 17.11 7.62 18.97
N ASP A 264 17.33 7.94 17.69
CA ASP A 264 16.45 8.86 16.94
C ASP A 264 15.01 8.30 16.87
N LYS A 265 14.86 6.98 16.68
CA LYS A 265 13.53 6.31 16.69
C LYS A 265 12.88 6.33 18.06
N ILE A 266 13.60 5.99 19.13
CA ILE A 266 13.09 6.02 20.51
C ILE A 266 12.58 7.42 20.86
N THR A 267 13.32 8.45 20.43
CA THR A 267 12.92 9.84 20.61
C THR A 267 11.64 10.16 19.84
N ALA A 268 11.53 9.74 18.57
CA ALA A 268 10.33 9.94 17.77
C ALA A 268 9.09 9.24 18.36
N VAL A 269 9.25 8.02 18.90
CA VAL A 269 8.16 7.29 19.57
C VAL A 269 7.71 8.03 20.84
N ALA A 270 8.65 8.55 21.63
CA ALA A 270 8.33 9.33 22.82
C ALA A 270 7.61 10.65 22.50
N GLU A 271 8.03 11.34 21.44
CA GLU A 271 7.36 12.54 20.96
C GLU A 271 5.93 12.24 20.49
N ARG A 272 5.76 11.13 19.79
CA ARG A 272 4.45 10.69 19.31
C ARG A 272 3.46 10.47 20.44
N GLU A 273 3.85 9.74 21.48
CA GLU A 273 3.02 9.55 22.68
C GLU A 273 2.58 10.91 23.26
N ARG A 274 3.53 11.85 23.44
CA ARG A 274 3.21 13.19 23.94
C ARG A 274 2.22 13.94 23.05
N THR A 275 2.32 13.81 21.73
CA THR A 275 1.46 14.54 20.79
C THR A 275 0.10 13.89 20.58
N GLU A 276 0.01 12.57 20.53
CA GLU A 276 -1.20 11.84 20.11
C GLU A 276 -1.98 11.23 21.28
N VAL A 277 -1.31 10.95 22.40
CA VAL A 277 -1.92 10.32 23.58
C VAL A 277 -2.24 11.33 24.67
N THR A 278 -1.35 12.31 24.93
CA THR A 278 -1.55 13.31 26.00
C THR A 278 -2.48 14.45 25.58
N SER A 279 -2.57 14.78 24.28
CA SER A 279 -3.41 15.88 23.79
C SER A 279 -4.92 15.61 23.87
N THR A 280 -5.34 14.36 24.04
CA THR A 280 -6.77 13.96 24.04
C THR A 280 -7.39 13.92 25.43
N ASP A 281 -6.58 13.94 26.50
CA ASP A 281 -7.09 13.96 27.89
C ASP A 281 -7.59 15.35 28.35
N VAL A 282 -7.45 16.41 27.53
CA VAL A 282 -7.79 17.80 27.94
C VAL A 282 -9.20 18.25 27.52
N GLU A 283 -9.92 17.54 26.63
CA GLU A 283 -11.25 18.00 26.18
C GLU A 283 -12.46 17.38 26.91
N THR A 284 -12.25 16.67 28.02
CA THR A 284 -13.37 16.18 28.86
C THR A 284 -13.28 16.67 30.31
N SER A 285 -13.29 18.00 30.50
CA SER A 285 -13.72 18.62 31.77
C SER A 285 -14.03 20.10 31.56
N THR A 286 -15.19 20.37 30.99
CA THR A 286 -15.90 21.63 31.27
C THR A 286 -17.37 21.31 31.50
N VAL A 287 -17.99 22.06 32.44
CA VAL A 287 -19.36 21.92 33.03
C VAL A 287 -19.22 21.19 34.40
N ILE A 288 -19.14 21.84 35.58
CA ILE A 288 -20.03 22.86 36.18
C ILE A 288 -19.34 23.59 37.39
N THR A 289 -19.42 24.94 37.39
CA THR A 289 -19.55 25.96 38.49
C THR A 289 -18.63 25.91 39.73
N ASP A 290 -18.18 26.98 40.38
CA ASP A 290 -18.60 28.37 40.55
C ASP A 290 -17.38 29.19 41.04
N SER A 291 -17.42 30.50 40.89
CA SER A 291 -16.40 31.49 41.32
C SER A 291 -16.74 32.03 42.73
N PRO A 292 -15.95 32.92 43.39
CA PRO A 292 -14.53 32.86 43.78
C PRO A 292 -14.34 33.15 45.29
N GLU A 293 -13.30 32.62 45.95
CA GLU A 293 -12.68 33.38 47.06
C GLU A 293 -11.24 32.97 47.38
N SER A 294 -10.56 33.95 47.95
CA SER A 294 -9.15 34.16 48.27
C SER A 294 -8.38 33.12 49.10
N VAL A 295 -7.05 33.32 49.08
CA VAL A 295 -6.05 33.16 50.15
C VAL A 295 -5.00 32.05 49.91
N ASN A 296 -3.81 32.52 49.51
CA ASN A 296 -2.49 32.37 50.15
C ASN A 296 -1.97 31.00 50.64
N GLU A 297 -0.65 30.86 50.45
CA GLU A 297 0.35 30.19 51.30
C GLU A 297 0.71 28.70 51.08
N THR A 298 1.84 28.53 50.37
CA THR A 298 3.13 27.96 50.83
C THR A 298 3.19 26.68 51.71
N VAL A 299 4.13 25.81 51.32
CA VAL A 299 5.03 24.92 52.13
C VAL A 299 4.78 23.40 52.09
N GLU A 300 5.78 22.73 51.49
CA GLU A 300 6.50 21.48 51.84
C GLU A 300 5.80 20.24 52.44
N SER A 301 6.09 19.12 51.76
CA SER A 301 6.64 17.85 52.29
C SER A 301 5.80 17.00 53.25
N SER A 302 5.54 15.74 52.86
CA SER A 302 6.14 14.53 53.47
C SER A 302 5.37 13.24 53.12
N ASP A 303 6.10 12.31 52.50
CA ASP A 303 6.26 10.89 52.84
C ASP A 303 5.11 9.86 52.79
N SER A 304 5.32 8.90 51.88
CA SER A 304 5.11 7.44 51.95
C SER A 304 3.78 6.85 52.47
N SER A 305 3.07 6.15 51.57
CA SER A 305 2.53 4.83 51.90
C SER A 305 2.39 3.95 50.65
N SER A 306 3.16 2.88 50.67
CA SER A 306 3.13 1.71 49.82
C SER A 306 1.74 1.09 49.66
N SER A 307 1.34 0.84 48.41
CA SER A 307 0.51 -0.31 48.07
C SER A 307 1.15 -1.01 46.89
N GLU A 308 1.79 -2.14 47.18
CA GLU A 308 2.18 -3.14 46.19
C GLU A 308 0.92 -3.59 45.44
N THR A 309 0.86 -3.25 44.16
CA THR A 309 0.19 -4.06 43.16
C THR A 309 1.24 -4.37 42.11
N VAL A 310 1.66 -5.63 42.09
CA VAL A 310 2.63 -6.16 41.14
C VAL A 310 1.86 -6.58 39.87
N VAL A 311 2.51 -6.37 38.71
CA VAL A 311 2.21 -6.85 37.34
C VAL A 311 1.28 -5.91 36.54
N VAL A 312 1.69 -5.13 35.53
CA VAL A 312 2.79 -5.18 34.54
C VAL A 312 3.33 -3.76 34.32
N ALA A 313 4.64 -3.54 34.35
CA ALA A 313 5.23 -2.25 33.94
C ALA A 313 5.21 -2.16 32.39
N PRO A 314 4.52 -1.19 31.77
CA PRO A 314 4.76 -0.89 30.37
C PRO A 314 6.14 -0.25 30.25
N ALA A 315 6.91 -0.69 29.26
CA ALA A 315 8.27 -0.24 29.07
C ALA A 315 8.30 1.21 28.58
N ASP A 316 8.61 2.16 29.46
CA ASP A 316 8.75 3.56 29.08
C ASP A 316 9.94 3.76 28.12
N SER A 317 9.81 4.69 27.17
CA SER A 317 10.90 5.13 26.27
C SER A 317 12.21 5.45 27.02
N GLU A 318 12.13 5.94 28.26
CA GLU A 318 13.28 6.17 29.12
C GLU A 318 14.10 4.90 29.40
N SER A 319 13.44 3.75 29.56
CA SER A 319 14.12 2.47 29.80
C SER A 319 14.87 2.01 28.55
N ALA A 320 14.28 2.20 27.37
CA ALA A 320 14.94 1.91 26.09
C ALA A 320 16.15 2.83 25.88
N GLN A 321 16.02 4.11 26.23
CA GLN A 321 17.11 5.09 26.15
C GLN A 321 18.28 4.73 27.08
N ARG A 322 18.00 4.31 28.33
CA ARG A 322 19.05 3.86 29.26
C ARG A 322 19.87 2.69 28.71
N LEU A 323 19.21 1.74 28.05
CA LEU A 323 19.91 0.62 27.40
C LEU A 323 20.79 1.09 26.22
N LEU A 324 20.38 2.11 25.46
CA LEU A 324 21.26 2.71 24.44
C LEU A 324 22.45 3.46 25.03
N ASP A 325 22.26 4.15 26.15
CA ASP A 325 23.35 4.84 26.84
C ASP A 325 24.38 3.82 27.35
N GLU A 326 23.92 2.68 27.87
CA GLU A 326 24.76 1.54 28.24
C GLU A 326 25.48 0.95 27.02
N ALA A 327 24.77 0.74 25.90
CA ALA A 327 25.36 0.27 24.65
C ALA A 327 26.49 1.21 24.16
N SER A 328 26.25 2.52 24.22
CA SER A 328 27.24 3.55 23.87
C SER A 328 28.45 3.51 24.78
N SER A 329 28.24 3.30 26.08
CA SER A 329 29.33 3.17 27.06
C SER A 329 30.18 1.92 26.82
N LEU A 330 29.55 0.79 26.53
CA LEU A 330 30.23 -0.48 26.22
C LEU A 330 31.01 -0.40 24.90
N LEU A 331 30.44 0.26 23.89
CA LEU A 331 31.11 0.50 22.61
C LEU A 331 32.41 1.31 22.81
N ASN A 332 32.36 2.37 23.62
CA ASN A 332 33.53 3.18 23.96
C ASN A 332 34.60 2.41 24.77
N GLN A 333 34.20 1.35 25.47
CA GLN A 333 35.11 0.44 26.17
C GLN A 333 35.71 -0.64 25.25
N GLY A 334 35.27 -0.69 23.98
CA GLY A 334 35.68 -1.71 23.00
C GLY A 334 34.93 -3.03 23.13
N ASP A 335 33.88 -3.10 23.97
CA ASP A 335 33.08 -4.30 24.19
C ASP A 335 31.90 -4.37 23.22
N LEU A 336 32.21 -4.76 21.97
CA LEU A 336 31.27 -4.76 20.85
C LEU A 336 30.10 -5.73 21.04
N ILE A 337 30.34 -6.88 21.66
CA ILE A 337 29.31 -7.93 21.83
C ILE A 337 28.27 -7.47 22.84
N ASN A 338 28.71 -6.98 24.01
CA ASN A 338 27.78 -6.51 25.03
C ASN A 338 27.10 -5.21 24.58
N ALA A 339 27.80 -4.32 23.86
CA ALA A 339 27.18 -3.14 23.25
C ALA A 339 26.05 -3.53 22.28
N LEU A 340 26.28 -4.53 21.43
CA LEU A 340 25.28 -5.05 20.50
C LEU A 340 24.09 -5.70 21.22
N GLU A 341 24.34 -6.44 22.30
CA GLU A 341 23.28 -7.04 23.12
C GLU A 341 22.36 -5.95 23.69
N LYS A 342 22.95 -4.88 24.27
CA LYS A 342 22.19 -3.73 24.80
C LYS A 342 21.46 -2.94 23.72
N LEU A 343 22.06 -2.78 22.53
CA LEU A 343 21.39 -2.20 21.37
C LEU A 343 20.15 -3.01 20.97
N LYS A 344 20.26 -4.34 20.96
CA LYS A 344 19.17 -5.25 20.59
C LYS A 344 18.05 -5.24 21.62
N GLU A 345 18.40 -5.30 22.91
CA GLU A 345 17.43 -5.14 24.01
C GLU A 345 16.68 -3.81 23.91
N SER A 346 17.41 -2.72 23.66
CA SER A 346 16.82 -1.39 23.49
C SER A 346 15.87 -1.31 22.29
N SER A 347 16.28 -1.84 21.13
CA SER A 347 15.45 -1.84 19.92
C SER A 347 14.18 -2.66 20.09
N GLU A 348 14.25 -3.81 20.77
CA GLU A 348 13.07 -4.63 21.04
C GLU A 348 12.12 -3.94 22.03
N LEU A 349 12.68 -3.30 23.07
CA LEU A 349 11.90 -2.56 24.05
C LEU A 349 11.17 -1.37 23.41
N ALA A 350 11.85 -0.66 22.52
CA ALA A 350 11.27 0.44 21.74
C ALA A 350 10.10 -0.05 20.87
N ARG A 351 10.23 -1.21 20.22
CA ARG A 351 9.16 -1.80 19.40
C ARG A 351 7.94 -2.16 20.23
N GLN A 352 8.15 -2.81 21.38
CA GLN A 352 7.05 -3.17 22.28
C GLN A 352 6.31 -1.93 22.79
N TYR A 353 7.04 -0.86 23.10
CA TYR A 353 6.45 0.40 23.52
C TYR A 353 5.65 1.09 22.40
N GLU A 354 6.17 1.08 21.17
CA GLU A 354 5.47 1.60 19.99
C GLU A 354 4.14 0.85 19.73
N GLU A 355 4.13 -0.48 19.88
CA GLU A 355 2.90 -1.28 19.78
C GLU A 355 1.84 -0.89 20.83
N VAL A 356 2.27 -0.63 22.07
CA VAL A 356 1.37 -0.17 23.15
C VAL A 356 0.78 1.20 22.83
N ILE A 357 1.61 2.15 22.35
CA ILE A 357 1.14 3.47 21.90
C ILE A 357 0.12 3.32 20.77
N GLN A 358 0.40 2.45 19.81
CA GLN A 358 -0.48 2.22 18.66
C GLN A 358 -1.84 1.64 19.06
N GLN A 359 -1.86 0.71 20.02
CA GLN A 359 -3.11 0.17 20.59
C GLN A 359 -3.91 1.26 21.29
N LYS A 360 -3.24 2.10 22.09
CA LYS A 360 -3.91 3.19 22.81
C LYS A 360 -4.51 4.23 21.86
N ILE A 361 -3.82 4.56 20.75
CA ILE A 361 -4.35 5.44 19.70
C ILE A 361 -5.60 4.84 19.05
N GLU A 362 -5.60 3.53 18.78
CA GLU A 362 -6.73 2.83 18.16
C GLU A 362 -7.96 2.79 19.09
N GLU A 363 -7.75 2.56 20.39
CA GLU A 363 -8.80 2.67 21.41
C GLU A 363 -9.41 4.08 21.45
N LEU A 364 -8.59 5.13 21.47
CA LEU A 364 -9.04 6.53 21.48
C LEU A 364 -9.82 6.91 20.22
N GLN A 365 -9.46 6.35 19.06
CA GLN A 365 -10.18 6.58 17.80
C GLN A 365 -11.50 5.80 17.71
N SER A 366 -11.58 4.63 18.32
CA SER A 366 -12.80 3.80 18.38
C SER A 366 -13.85 4.33 19.38
N ALA A 367 -13.43 5.19 20.32
CA ALA A 367 -14.28 5.75 21.38
C ALA A 367 -15.08 7.00 20.96
N VAL A 368 -14.97 7.48 19.71
CA VAL A 368 -15.79 8.59 19.21
C VAL A 368 -17.21 8.08 18.93
N PRO A 369 -18.25 8.55 19.66
CA PRO A 369 -19.62 8.11 19.42
C PRO A 369 -20.08 8.63 18.05
N THR A 370 -20.56 7.69 17.22
CA THR A 370 -21.38 8.01 16.05
C THR A 370 -22.57 8.85 16.50
N THR A 371 -22.59 10.13 16.13
CA THR A 371 -23.79 10.95 16.27
C THR A 371 -24.83 10.41 15.29
N ASP A 372 -25.76 9.60 15.82
CA ASP A 372 -27.01 9.30 15.14
C ASP A 372 -27.67 10.64 14.74
N PRO A 373 -28.21 10.76 13.51
CA PRO A 373 -28.98 11.95 13.14
C PRO A 373 -30.23 12.00 14.02
N VAL A 374 -30.27 13.01 14.87
CA VAL A 374 -31.38 13.35 15.77
C VAL A 374 -32.68 13.42 14.96
N SER A 375 -33.61 12.52 15.31
CA SER A 375 -35.03 12.64 15.02
C SER A 375 -35.54 13.95 15.62
N ASP A 376 -35.87 14.91 14.76
CA ASP A 376 -36.63 16.11 15.11
C ASP A 376 -38.03 15.71 15.62
N THR A 377 -38.18 15.59 16.93
CA THR A 377 -39.47 15.74 17.61
C THR A 377 -39.54 17.14 18.19
N SER A 378 -40.11 18.07 17.40
CA SER A 378 -40.45 19.42 17.84
C SER A 378 -41.65 19.37 18.80
N SER A 379 -41.41 19.67 20.07
CA SER A 379 -42.46 19.97 21.05
C SER A 379 -43.02 21.38 20.82
N GLU A 380 -44.24 21.43 20.31
CA GLU A 380 -45.39 22.14 20.90
C GLU A 380 -45.11 23.48 21.61
N VAL A 381 -45.33 24.59 20.89
CA VAL A 381 -45.70 25.89 21.47
C VAL A 381 -47.19 26.10 21.21
N THR A 382 -47.96 26.04 22.30
CA THR A 382 -49.38 26.39 22.38
C THR A 382 -49.63 27.81 21.89
N VAL A 383 -50.34 27.96 20.78
CA VAL A 383 -51.12 29.18 20.47
C VAL A 383 -52.54 28.73 20.13
N GLU A 384 -53.45 29.17 20.99
CA GLU A 384 -54.90 29.01 20.94
C GLU A 384 -55.48 29.47 19.58
N PRO A 385 -56.33 28.66 18.91
CA PRO A 385 -57.17 29.15 17.83
C PRO A 385 -58.64 29.24 18.25
N GLU A 386 -59.16 30.43 17.97
CA GLU A 386 -60.54 30.89 18.04
C GLU A 386 -61.48 29.99 17.21
N THR A 387 -62.61 29.64 17.82
CA THR A 387 -63.70 28.83 17.26
C THR A 387 -64.45 29.55 16.13
N LEU A 388 -64.83 28.85 15.04
CA LEU A 388 -66.16 28.84 14.39
C LEU A 388 -66.16 27.87 13.16
N PRO A 389 -67.31 27.41 12.61
CA PRO A 389 -67.71 26.02 12.74
C PRO A 389 -67.95 25.27 11.41
N GLU A 390 -68.13 23.96 11.62
CA GLU A 390 -68.81 22.90 10.87
C GLU A 390 -69.42 23.12 9.47
N ASP A 391 -69.29 22.02 8.73
CA ASP A 391 -70.21 21.42 7.75
C ASP A 391 -69.93 21.74 6.26
N ILE A 392 -69.56 20.68 5.51
CA ILE A 392 -70.47 20.01 4.57
C ILE A 392 -69.73 18.83 3.93
N SER A 393 -70.30 17.65 4.16
CA SER A 393 -70.07 16.37 3.49
C SER A 393 -70.41 16.42 1.99
N VAL A 394 -69.53 15.95 1.09
CA VAL A 394 -69.95 15.39 -0.22
C VAL A 394 -69.01 14.27 -0.69
N GLU A 395 -69.63 13.12 -0.91
CA GLU A 395 -69.15 11.83 -1.44
C GLU A 395 -68.82 11.86 -2.95
N PRO A 396 -67.96 10.97 -3.49
CA PRO A 396 -67.55 11.00 -4.89
C PRO A 396 -68.57 10.29 -5.80
N LYS A 397 -68.84 10.88 -6.98
CA LYS A 397 -69.61 10.21 -8.05
C LYS A 397 -68.79 10.05 -9.33
N ALA A 398 -68.93 8.87 -9.90
CA ALA A 398 -68.26 8.38 -11.08
C ALA A 398 -68.96 8.78 -12.40
N GLN A 399 -68.19 8.60 -13.49
CA GLN A 399 -68.59 8.30 -14.87
C GLN A 399 -69.16 9.39 -15.80
N SER A 400 -68.65 9.31 -17.04
CA SER A 400 -69.38 9.34 -18.33
C SER A 400 -69.17 10.54 -19.24
N GLU A 401 -68.55 10.26 -20.39
CA GLU A 401 -68.84 10.73 -21.75
C GLU A 401 -69.12 12.22 -22.01
N LEU A 402 -68.22 12.87 -22.77
CA LEU A 402 -68.41 13.25 -24.19
C LEU A 402 -67.14 13.90 -24.77
#